data_AF-X1KRD1-F1
#
_entry.id   AF-X1KRD1-F1
#
_cell.length_a   1.000
_cell.length_b   1.000
_cell.length_c   1.000
_cell.angle_alpha   90.00
_cell.angle_beta   90.00
_cell.angle_gamma   90.00
#
_symmetry.space_group_name_H-M   'P 1'
#
loop_
_entity.id
_entity.type
_entity.pdbx_description
1 polymer ?
#
loop_
_entity_poly.entity_id
_entity_poly.type
_entity_poly.pdbx_seq_one_letter_code
_entity_poly.pdbx_strand_id
1 'polypeptide(L)'
;MRSPDTLTITVRPLDARATEYLASCHSELYGADFCRRFPDSITGAFALHCFADMLHDRYSKPVVFDLDHAPAGVHATALLEVLADSVPQPHAGALLRRAG
;
A
#
# COMPACT_ATOMS: atom_id res chain seq x y z
N MET A 1 9.76 -23.13 -0.95
CA MET A 1 9.54 -21.78 -0.39
C MET A 1 8.05 -21.51 -0.49
N ARG A 2 7.34 -21.30 0.64
CA ARG A 2 5.93 -20.89 0.57
C ARG A 2 5.93 -19.39 0.24
N SER A 3 5.40 -19.02 -0.91
CA SER A 3 5.14 -17.61 -1.19
C SER A 3 4.15 -17.09 -0.15
N PRO A 4 4.29 -15.84 0.32
CA PRO A 4 3.41 -15.28 1.34
C PRO A 4 1.94 -15.41 0.90
N ASP A 5 1.06 -15.63 1.88
CA ASP A 5 -0.39 -15.78 1.67
C ASP A 5 -1.06 -14.46 1.25
N THR A 6 -0.34 -13.34 1.31
CA THR A 6 -0.74 -11.99 0.91
C THR A 6 0.24 -11.39 -0.10
N LEU A 7 -0.25 -10.45 -0.93
CA LEU A 7 0.55 -9.56 -1.76
C LEU A 7 0.69 -8.21 -1.07
N THR A 8 1.92 -7.74 -0.92
CA THR A 8 2.18 -6.40 -0.38
C THR A 8 2.39 -5.42 -1.52
N ILE A 9 1.61 -4.33 -1.52
CA ILE A 9 1.84 -3.16 -2.36
C ILE A 9 2.48 -2.09 -1.48
N THR A 10 3.74 -1.78 -1.74
CA THR A 10 4.41 -0.66 -1.07
C THR A 10 4.04 0.63 -1.78
N VAL A 11 3.55 1.60 -1.01
CA VAL A 11 3.21 2.95 -1.48
C VAL A 11 4.20 3.93 -0.90
N ARG A 12 4.87 4.69 -1.77
CA ARG A 12 5.83 5.72 -1.38
C ARG A 12 5.65 7.00 -2.19
N PRO A 13 5.92 8.18 -1.59
CA PRO A 13 5.97 9.42 -2.35
C PRO A 13 7.13 9.37 -3.36
N LEU A 14 6.92 9.96 -4.55
CA LEU A 14 7.97 10.04 -5.57
C LEU A 14 8.97 11.18 -5.30
N ASP A 15 8.58 12.19 -4.54
CA ASP A 15 9.39 13.36 -4.20
C ASP A 15 8.99 13.91 -2.82
N ALA A 16 9.86 14.70 -2.19
CA ALA A 16 9.69 15.28 -0.85
C ALA A 16 8.56 16.34 -0.76
N ARG A 17 8.01 16.78 -1.89
CA ARG A 17 6.85 17.69 -1.99
C ARG A 17 5.65 17.04 -2.68
N ALA A 18 5.64 15.71 -2.81
CA ALA A 18 4.89 15.07 -3.87
C ALA A 18 3.38 15.05 -3.64
N THR A 19 2.68 15.56 -4.65
CA THR A 19 1.28 15.22 -4.96
C THR A 19 1.21 13.92 -5.77
N GLU A 20 2.26 13.11 -5.79
CA GLU A 20 2.36 11.89 -6.59
C GLU A 20 3.06 10.76 -5.82
N TYR A 21 2.54 9.56 -6.02
CA TYR A 21 2.95 8.35 -5.33
C TYR A 21 3.31 7.26 -6.33
N LEU A 22 4.14 6.33 -5.88
CA LEU A 22 4.43 5.08 -6.56
C LEU A 22 3.92 3.93 -5.69
N ALA A 23 2.99 3.15 -6.23
CA ALA A 23 2.67 1.82 -5.73
C ALA A 23 3.53 0.79 -6.45
N SER A 24 4.18 -0.10 -5.71
CA SER A 24 5.01 -1.18 -6.25
C SER A 24 4.72 -2.52 -5.56
N CYS A 25 4.66 -3.59 -6.35
CA CYS A 25 4.52 -4.97 -5.86
C CYS A 25 5.51 -5.88 -6.59
N HIS A 26 6.32 -6.61 -5.83
CA HIS A 26 7.25 -7.59 -6.38
C HIS A 26 6.56 -8.94 -6.57
N SER A 27 6.70 -9.53 -7.76
CA SER A 27 6.22 -10.89 -8.05
C SER A 27 7.38 -11.86 -8.13
N GLU A 28 7.48 -12.75 -7.15
CA GLU A 28 8.43 -13.86 -7.17
C GLU A 28 8.15 -14.84 -8.32
N LEU A 29 6.88 -14.99 -8.72
CA LEU A 29 6.46 -15.94 -9.75
C LEU A 29 7.02 -15.58 -11.14
N TYR A 30 7.05 -14.29 -11.45
CA TYR A 30 7.54 -13.78 -12.73
C TYR A 30 8.91 -13.12 -12.63
N GLY A 31 9.45 -12.95 -11.42
CA GLY A 31 10.67 -12.18 -11.19
C GLY A 31 10.56 -10.74 -11.67
N ALA A 32 9.39 -10.11 -11.50
CA ALA A 32 9.06 -8.82 -12.08
C ALA A 32 8.40 -7.88 -11.06
N ASP A 33 8.65 -6.58 -11.22
CA ASP A 33 8.04 -5.52 -10.43
C ASP A 33 6.86 -4.90 -11.19
N PHE A 34 5.69 -4.88 -10.54
CA PHE A 34 4.53 -4.17 -11.01
C PHE A 34 4.46 -2.82 -10.33
N CYS A 35 4.38 -1.75 -11.11
CA CYS A 35 4.45 -0.38 -10.61
C CYS A 35 3.31 0.49 -11.18
N ARG A 36 2.70 1.32 -10.33
CA ARG A 36 1.69 2.30 -10.71
C ARG A 36 2.06 3.65 -10.11
N ARG A 37 2.24 4.66 -10.96
CA ARG A 37 2.30 6.07 -10.53
C ARG A 37 0.89 6.62 -10.46
N PHE A 38 0.58 7.39 -9.42
CA PHE A 38 -0.73 8.01 -9.26
C PHE A 38 -0.65 9.31 -8.46
N PRO A 39 -1.50 10.31 -8.76
CA PRO A 39 -1.54 11.57 -8.02
C PRO A 39 -2.31 11.46 -6.69
N ASP A 40 -2.08 12.39 -5.77
CA ASP A 40 -2.88 12.60 -4.56
C ASP A 40 -4.25 13.19 -4.90
N SER A 41 -5.18 12.34 -5.31
CA SER A 41 -6.52 12.77 -5.74
C SER A 41 -7.49 11.59 -5.75
N ILE A 42 -8.78 11.87 -5.94
CA ILE A 42 -9.82 10.84 -6.10
C ILE A 42 -9.50 9.90 -7.27
N THR A 43 -9.06 10.44 -8.41
CA THR A 43 -8.68 9.62 -9.57
C THR A 43 -7.43 8.79 -9.31
N GLY A 44 -6.53 9.29 -8.47
CA GLY A 44 -5.37 8.54 -7.98
C GLY A 44 -5.74 7.39 -7.04
N ALA A 45 -6.67 7.62 -6.11
CA ALA A 45 -7.22 6.58 -5.24
C ALA A 45 -7.90 5.48 -6.06
N PHE A 46 -8.71 5.86 -7.07
CA PHE A 46 -9.31 4.90 -7.99
C PHE A 46 -8.26 4.12 -8.80
N ALA A 47 -7.22 4.81 -9.29
CA ALA A 47 -6.11 4.17 -9.99
C ALA A 47 -5.36 3.15 -9.13
N LEU A 48 -5.18 3.45 -7.84
CA LEU A 48 -4.56 2.55 -6.86
C LEU A 48 -5.46 1.33 -6.58
N HIS A 49 -6.76 1.55 -6.40
CA HIS A 49 -7.74 0.49 -6.19
C HIS A 49 -7.79 -0.48 -7.38
N CYS A 50 -7.92 0.01 -8.62
CA CYS A 50 -7.90 -0.85 -9.81
C CYS A 50 -6.57 -1.61 -9.96
N PHE A 51 -5.46 -1.03 -9.51
CA PHE A 51 -4.16 -1.72 -9.52
C PHE A 51 -4.12 -2.87 -8.51
N ALA A 52 -4.67 -2.66 -7.31
CA ALA A 52 -4.81 -3.71 -6.31
C ALA A 52 -5.75 -4.83 -6.78
N ASP A 53 -6.91 -4.50 -7.35
CA ASP A 53 -7.85 -5.49 -7.90
C ASP A 53 -7.22 -6.33 -9.00
N MET A 54 -6.50 -5.69 -9.94
CA MET A 54 -5.77 -6.40 -10.99
C MET A 54 -4.78 -7.41 -10.42
N LEU A 55 -4.05 -7.06 -9.35
CA LEU A 55 -3.13 -7.97 -8.68
C LEU A 55 -3.87 -9.07 -7.92
N HIS A 56 -4.95 -8.75 -7.22
CA HIS A 56 -5.81 -9.71 -6.54
C HIS A 56 -6.32 -10.77 -7.51
N ASP A 57 -6.93 -10.35 -8.61
CA ASP A 57 -7.51 -11.23 -9.64
C ASP A 57 -6.43 -12.10 -10.29
N ARG A 58 -5.27 -11.51 -10.57
CA ARG A 58 -4.18 -12.22 -11.26
C ARG A 58 -3.55 -13.33 -10.42
N TYR A 59 -3.40 -13.11 -9.12
CA TYR A 59 -2.70 -14.03 -8.23
C TYR A 59 -3.64 -14.79 -7.28
N SER A 60 -4.92 -14.43 -7.24
CA SER A 60 -5.93 -14.95 -6.30
C SER A 60 -5.47 -14.84 -4.83
N LYS A 61 -4.85 -13.71 -4.49
CA LYS A 61 -4.29 -13.44 -3.16
C LYS A 61 -4.80 -12.13 -2.59
N PRO A 62 -5.08 -12.05 -1.28
CA PRO A 62 -5.38 -10.78 -0.62
C PRO A 62 -4.23 -9.79 -0.78
N VAL A 63 -4.58 -8.53 -0.99
CA VAL A 63 -3.63 -7.42 -1.13
C VAL A 63 -3.61 -6.61 0.16
N VAL A 64 -2.42 -6.24 0.62
CA VAL A 64 -2.21 -5.34 1.75
C VAL A 64 -1.35 -4.16 1.31
N PHE A 65 -1.64 -2.97 1.82
CA PHE A 65 -0.83 -1.79 1.56
C PHE A 65 0.20 -1.61 2.68
N ASP A 66 1.44 -1.35 2.27
CA ASP A 66 2.52 -0.93 3.16
C ASP A 66 2.92 0.50 2.79
N LEU A 67 2.85 1.40 3.76
CA LEU A 67 3.18 2.81 3.57
C LEU A 67 4.61 3.02 4.05
N ASP A 68 5.54 3.12 3.10
CA ASP A 68 6.98 3.17 3.38
C ASP A 68 7.32 4.36 4.31
N HIS A 69 6.57 5.45 4.20
CA HIS A 69 6.62 6.60 5.11
C HIS A 69 5.22 7.01 5.58
N ALA A 70 5.11 7.42 6.85
CA ALA A 70 3.88 8.01 7.40
C ALA A 70 3.38 9.13 6.47
N PRO A 71 2.06 9.31 6.28
CA PRO A 71 1.46 10.19 5.27
C PRO A 71 1.61 11.68 5.62
N ALA A 72 2.84 12.14 5.87
CA ALA A 72 3.20 13.54 5.96
C ALA A 72 3.13 14.16 4.55
N GLY A 73 1.92 14.24 3.99
CA GLY A 73 1.68 14.74 2.64
C GLY A 73 0.48 14.14 1.91
N VAL A 74 -0.23 13.13 2.45
CA VAL A 74 -1.49 12.68 1.84
C VAL A 74 -2.60 13.62 2.27
N HIS A 75 -3.16 14.36 1.32
CA HIS A 75 -4.19 15.35 1.55
C HIS A 75 -5.58 14.88 1.08
N ALA A 76 -5.66 13.94 0.12
CA ALA A 76 -6.95 13.45 -0.36
C ALA A 76 -7.56 12.39 0.58
N THR A 77 -8.72 12.69 1.15
CA THR A 77 -9.47 11.77 2.02
C THR A 77 -9.77 10.42 1.35
N ALA A 78 -10.13 10.42 0.06
CA ALA A 78 -10.39 9.19 -0.69
C ALA A 78 -9.17 8.27 -0.78
N LEU A 79 -7.95 8.83 -0.83
CA LEU A 79 -6.73 8.03 -0.84
C LEU A 79 -6.47 7.42 0.54
N LEU A 80 -6.73 8.18 1.63
CA LEU A 80 -6.65 7.66 2.99
C LEU A 80 -7.65 6.52 3.22
N GLU A 81 -8.86 6.59 2.67
CA GLU A 81 -9.86 5.52 2.77
C GLU A 81 -9.38 4.22 2.10
N VAL A 82 -8.88 4.31 0.87
CA VAL A 82 -8.33 3.14 0.15
C VAL A 82 -7.15 2.53 0.91
N LEU A 83 -6.29 3.37 1.49
CA LEU A 83 -5.17 2.91 2.29
C LEU A 83 -5.63 2.27 3.61
N ALA A 84 -6.63 2.84 4.28
CA ALA A 84 -7.14 2.35 5.57
C ALA A 84 -7.89 1.02 5.45
N ASP A 85 -8.60 0.80 4.34
CA ASP A 85 -9.41 -0.41 4.11
C ASP A 85 -8.54 -1.67 3.91
N SER A 86 -7.24 -1.51 3.65
CA SER A 86 -6.32 -2.64 3.39
C SER A 86 -5.15 -2.74 4.37
N VAL A 87 -5.22 -2.07 5.52
CA VAL A 87 -4.27 -2.24 6.63
C VAL A 87 -4.74 -3.37 7.56
N PRO A 88 -4.03 -4.51 7.66
CA PRO A 88 -4.10 -5.31 8.86
C PRO A 88 -3.56 -4.44 10.00
N GLN A 89 -4.38 -4.19 11.03
CA GLN A 89 -3.95 -3.34 12.14
C GLN A 89 -2.59 -3.82 12.67
N PRO A 90 -1.59 -2.92 12.85
CA PRO A 90 -0.42 -3.29 13.61
C PRO A 90 -0.91 -3.72 14.99
N HIS A 91 -0.46 -4.89 15.46
CA HIS A 91 -0.73 -5.32 16.82
C HIS A 91 -0.35 -4.19 17.79
N ALA A 92 -1.35 -3.45 18.26
CA ALA A 92 -1.26 -2.55 19.40
C ALA A 92 -1.07 -3.43 20.64
N GLY A 93 0.15 -3.92 20.82
CA GLY A 93 0.49 -4.92 21.82
C GLY A 93 1.98 -4.93 22.14
N ALA A 94 2.65 -3.78 22.15
CA ALA A 94 4.03 -3.68 22.61
C ALA A 94 4.44 -2.29 23.12
N LEU A 95 3.53 -1.53 23.73
CA LEU A 95 3.90 -0.31 24.46
C LEU A 95 2.99 -0.16 25.69
N LEU A 96 3.25 -0.96 26.72
CA LEU A 96 2.91 -0.63 28.13
C LEU A 96 3.49 -1.71 29.06
N ARG A 97 4.82 -1.80 29.16
CA ARG A 97 5.52 -2.35 30.34
C ARG A 97 6.92 -1.74 30.48
N ARG A 98 6.98 -0.46 30.84
CA ARG A 98 8.08 0.14 31.59
C ARG A 98 7.59 1.40 32.30
N ALA A 99 7.05 1.23 33.51
CA ALA A 99 7.15 2.16 34.63
C ALA A 99 6.27 1.62 35.78
N GLY A 100 6.89 1.39 36.95
CA GLY A 100 6.20 1.07 38.21
C GLY A 100 6.31 -0.38 38.61
#